data_AF-A0A7J7JW83-F1
#
_entry.id   AF-A0A7J7JW83-F1
#
_cell.length_a   1.000
_cell.length_b   1.000
_cell.length_c   1.000
_cell.angle_alpha   90.00
_cell.angle_beta   90.00
_cell.angle_gamma   90.00
#
_symmetry.space_group_name_H-M   'P 1'
#
loop_
_entity.id
_entity.type
_entity.pdbx_description
1 polymer ?
#
loop_
_entity_poly.entity_id
_entity_poly.type
_entity_poly.pdbx_seq_one_letter_code
_entity_poly.pdbx_strand_id
1 'polypeptide(L)'
;MPLMQNMMSSLLSKDILYPSLKDLADKYPNWLSANNGKLPKKQFDVYARQFDIVSRLCDLYHSEKSTDSQQIKDERFEKILNLMTEMQDCGPPPKEIVGEVAPGLNFDASGNPQFPGMEQCSIM
;
A
#
# COMPACT_ATOMS: atom_id res chain seq x y z
N MET A 1 -16.92 -10.60 11.51
CA MET A 1 -16.57 -11.73 10.62
C MET A 1 -15.06 -11.97 10.70
N PRO A 2 -14.58 -12.99 11.44
CA PRO A 2 -13.15 -13.21 11.70
C PRO A 2 -12.34 -13.70 10.49
N LEU A 3 -12.98 -14.21 9.44
CA LEU A 3 -12.31 -14.70 8.22
C LEU A 3 -11.64 -13.58 7.40
N MET A 4 -12.26 -12.39 7.35
CA MET A 4 -11.70 -11.25 6.59
C MET A 4 -10.42 -10.71 7.22
N GLN A 5 -10.34 -10.65 8.55
CA GLN A 5 -9.13 -10.18 9.25
C GLN A 5 -7.94 -11.11 8.99
N ASN A 6 -8.16 -12.42 8.99
CA ASN A 6 -7.09 -13.40 8.77
C ASN A 6 -6.54 -13.34 7.33
N MET A 7 -7.41 -13.12 6.33
CA MET A 7 -6.98 -12.92 4.94
C MET A 7 -6.23 -11.59 4.77
N MET A 8 -6.71 -10.52 5.39
CA MET A 8 -6.08 -9.20 5.33
C MET A 8 -4.68 -9.23 5.97
N SER A 9 -4.51 -9.87 7.12
CA SER A 9 -3.19 -10.04 7.76
C SER A 9 -2.21 -10.84 6.90
N SER A 10 -2.69 -11.84 6.16
CA SER A 10 -1.86 -12.62 5.24
C SER A 10 -1.39 -11.82 4.03
N LEU A 11 -2.27 -10.99 3.45
CA LEU A 11 -1.94 -10.13 2.31
C LEU A 11 -1.07 -8.94 2.70
N LEU A 12 -1.32 -8.37 3.87
CA LEU A 12 -0.49 -7.33 4.48
C LEU A 12 0.75 -7.91 5.18
N SER A 13 1.06 -9.19 4.98
CA SER A 13 2.30 -9.77 5.48
C SER A 13 3.50 -9.17 4.75
N LYS A 14 4.62 -9.04 5.45
CA LYS A 14 5.91 -8.66 4.88
C LYS A 14 6.23 -9.48 3.63
N ASP A 15 6.05 -10.80 3.68
CA ASP A 15 6.42 -11.68 2.57
C ASP A 15 5.66 -11.42 1.27
N ILE A 16 4.43 -10.91 1.36
CA ILE A 16 3.58 -10.64 0.19
C ILE A 16 3.67 -9.18 -0.24
N LEU A 17 3.56 -8.26 0.72
CA LEU A 17 3.39 -6.85 0.41
C LEU A 17 4.71 -6.09 0.29
N TYR A 18 5.72 -6.43 1.08
CA TYR A 18 7.02 -5.75 1.05
C TYR A 18 7.69 -5.75 -0.34
N PRO A 19 7.78 -6.87 -1.09
CA PRO A 19 8.41 -6.84 -2.40
C PRO A 19 7.72 -5.87 -3.37
N SER A 20 6.38 -5.83 -3.36
CA SER A 20 5.60 -4.93 -4.22
C SER A 20 5.71 -3.48 -3.80
N LEU A 21 5.69 -3.19 -2.50
CA LEU A 21 5.91 -1.83 -1.99
C LEU A 21 7.33 -1.36 -2.28
N LYS A 22 8.32 -2.24 -2.18
CA LYS A 22 9.72 -1.89 -2.46
C LYS A 22 9.92 -1.54 -3.93
N ASP A 23 9.39 -2.37 -4.83
CA ASP A 23 9.40 -2.10 -6.28
C ASP A 23 8.71 -0.77 -6.61
N LEU A 24 7.56 -0.51 -5.99
CA LEU A 24 6.85 0.76 -6.13
C LEU A 24 7.67 1.95 -5.60
N ALA A 25 8.34 1.79 -4.44
CA ALA A 25 9.22 2.80 -3.86
C ALA A 25 10.44 3.11 -4.74
N ASP A 26 10.99 2.13 -5.45
CA ASP A 26 12.11 2.34 -6.39
C ASP A 26 11.65 3.06 -7.68
N LYS A 27 10.43 2.79 -8.15
CA LYS A 27 9.87 3.38 -9.37
C LYS A 27 9.34 4.81 -9.17
N TYR A 28 8.71 5.08 -8.03
CA TYR A 28 8.10 6.37 -7.70
C TYR A 28 9.00 7.61 -7.91
N PRO A 29 10.24 7.66 -7.39
CA PRO A 29 11.07 8.86 -7.50
C PRO A 29 11.42 9.18 -8.96
N ASN A 30 11.66 8.15 -9.78
CA ASN A 30 11.89 8.30 -11.21
C ASN A 30 10.64 8.84 -11.92
N TRP A 31 9.47 8.31 -11.58
CA TRP A 31 8.20 8.76 -12.13
C TRP A 31 7.85 10.20 -11.74
N LEU A 32 8.03 10.55 -10.45
CA LEU A 32 7.85 11.93 -9.96
C LEU A 32 8.80 12.88 -10.69
N SER A 33 10.08 12.53 -10.82
CA SER A 33 11.03 13.37 -11.55
C SER A 33 10.64 13.54 -13.03
N ALA A 34 10.16 12.48 -13.68
CA ALA A 34 9.75 12.52 -15.08
C ALA A 34 8.46 13.31 -15.33
N ASN A 35 7.59 13.42 -14.32
CA ASN A 35 6.31 14.13 -14.38
C ASN A 35 6.30 15.47 -13.65
N ASN A 36 7.42 15.86 -13.06
CA ASN A 36 7.60 17.19 -12.48
C ASN A 36 7.39 18.26 -13.56
N GLY A 37 6.47 19.18 -13.32
CA GLY A 37 6.08 20.22 -14.28
C GLY A 37 5.12 19.78 -15.39
N LYS A 38 4.83 18.47 -15.55
CA LYS A 38 3.82 17.96 -16.49
C LYS A 38 2.44 17.84 -15.85
N LEU A 39 2.40 17.64 -14.53
CA LEU A 39 1.17 17.48 -13.77
C LEU A 39 0.81 18.76 -13.02
N PRO A 40 -0.48 19.00 -12.74
CA PRO A 40 -0.91 20.03 -11.81
C PRO A 40 -0.24 19.85 -10.46
N LYS A 41 0.19 20.96 -9.83
CA LYS A 41 0.87 20.94 -8.53
C LYS A 41 0.14 20.10 -7.48
N LYS A 42 -1.18 20.27 -7.37
CA LYS A 42 -2.02 19.49 -6.44
C LYS A 42 -1.92 17.98 -6.66
N GLN A 43 -1.86 17.54 -7.92
CA GLN A 43 -1.74 16.12 -8.26
C GLN A 43 -0.33 15.60 -8.00
N PHE A 44 0.69 16.41 -8.28
CA PHE A 44 2.08 16.09 -7.95
C PHE A 44 2.28 15.93 -6.44
N ASP A 45 1.75 16.85 -5.62
CA ASP A 45 1.78 16.79 -4.15
C ASP A 45 1.10 15.51 -3.62
N VAL A 46 -0.01 15.10 -4.22
CA VAL A 46 -0.68 13.83 -3.88
C VAL A 46 0.21 12.63 -4.17
N TYR A 47 0.83 12.55 -5.35
CA TYR A 47 1.74 11.44 -5.68
C TYR A 47 3.02 11.45 -4.84
N ALA A 48 3.54 12.64 -4.50
CA ALA A 48 4.66 12.76 -3.57
C ALA A 48 4.29 12.25 -2.17
N ARG A 49 3.07 12.51 -1.70
CA ARG A 49 2.56 11.96 -0.44
C ARG A 49 2.39 10.43 -0.50
N GLN A 50 1.86 9.90 -1.60
CA GLN A 50 1.76 8.45 -1.78
C GLN A 50 3.15 7.78 -1.72
N PHE A 51 4.16 8.38 -2.34
CA PHE A 51 5.54 7.90 -2.24
C PHE A 51 6.07 7.90 -0.79
N ASP A 52 5.85 8.97 -0.03
CA ASP A 52 6.21 9.02 1.41
C ASP A 52 5.57 7.87 2.19
N ILE A 53 4.29 7.63 1.98
CA ILE A 53 3.55 6.54 2.63
C ILE A 53 4.14 5.18 2.27
N VAL A 54 4.39 4.92 0.98
CA VAL A 54 4.97 3.65 0.50
C VAL A 54 6.38 3.44 1.08
N SER A 55 7.19 4.50 1.18
CA SER A 55 8.52 4.43 1.80
C SER A 55 8.41 4.07 3.28
N ARG A 56 7.51 4.73 4.02
CA ARG A 56 7.28 4.46 5.45
C ARG A 56 6.77 3.04 5.69
N LEU A 57 5.91 2.52 4.81
CA LEU A 57 5.48 1.12 4.87
C LEU A 57 6.67 0.17 4.67
N CYS A 58 7.53 0.43 3.68
CA CYS A 58 8.75 -0.34 3.47
C CYS A 58 9.64 -0.33 4.73
N ASP A 59 9.84 0.83 5.36
CA ASP A 59 10.63 0.95 6.58
C ASP A 59 10.03 0.17 7.75
N LEU A 60 8.70 0.21 7.94
CA LEU A 60 8.01 -0.57 8.97
C LEU A 60 8.23 -2.06 8.78
N TYR A 61 8.04 -2.57 7.56
CA TYR A 61 8.32 -3.96 7.23
C TYR A 61 9.80 -4.31 7.35
N HIS A 62 10.70 -3.40 6.98
CA HIS A 62 12.14 -3.61 7.11
C HIS A 62 12.57 -3.70 8.58
N SER A 63 11.96 -2.89 9.45
CA SER A 63 12.20 -2.86 10.89
C SER A 63 11.68 -4.09 11.64
N GLU A 64 10.86 -4.92 11.00
CA GLU A 64 10.28 -6.12 11.59
C GLU A 64 11.32 -7.18 11.96
N LYS A 65 11.26 -7.64 13.21
CA LYS A 65 12.08 -8.72 13.74
C LYS A 65 11.20 -9.85 14.27
N SER A 66 11.63 -11.09 14.04
CA SER A 66 10.95 -12.28 14.57
C SER A 66 10.89 -12.31 16.11
N THR A 67 11.86 -11.68 16.76
CA THR A 67 11.99 -11.55 18.22
C THR A 67 11.11 -10.47 18.84
N ASP A 68 10.40 -9.68 18.03
CA ASP A 68 9.51 -8.64 18.55
C ASP A 68 8.36 -9.25 19.36
N SER A 69 7.99 -8.58 20.46
CA SER A 69 6.84 -8.98 21.28
C SER A 69 5.53 -8.78 20.51
N GLN A 70 4.48 -9.49 20.94
CA GLN A 70 3.16 -9.39 20.30
C GLN A 70 2.66 -7.94 20.24
N GLN A 71 2.85 -7.18 21.32
CA GLN A 71 2.50 -5.76 21.37
C GLN A 71 3.16 -4.94 20.26
N ILE A 72 4.46 -5.15 20.02
CA ILE A 72 5.20 -4.42 18.96
C ILE A 72 4.70 -4.81 17.57
N LYS A 73 4.33 -6.09 17.37
CA LYS A 73 3.73 -6.58 16.11
C LYS A 73 2.37 -5.94 15.87
N ASP A 74 1.52 -5.88 16.90
CA ASP A 74 0.20 -5.27 16.83
C ASP A 74 0.32 -3.76 16.55
N GLU A 75 1.19 -3.03 17.26
CA GLU A 75 1.44 -1.60 17.02
C GLU A 75 1.96 -1.33 15.60
N ARG A 76 2.81 -2.21 15.06
CA ARG A 76 3.28 -2.10 13.67
C ARG A 76 2.15 -2.31 12.69
N PHE A 77 1.32 -3.32 12.92
CA PHE A 77 0.18 -3.62 12.07
C PHE A 77 -0.82 -2.46 12.05
N GLU A 78 -1.12 -1.85 13.21
CA GLU A 78 -1.94 -0.64 13.29
C GLU A 78 -1.34 0.53 12.49
N LYS A 79 -0.01 0.73 12.56
CA LYS A 79 0.67 1.75 11.75
C LYS A 79 0.57 1.47 10.24
N ILE A 80 0.72 0.21 9.84
CA ILE A 80 0.55 -0.22 8.44
C ILE A 80 -0.88 0.08 7.97
N LEU A 81 -1.89 -0.26 8.77
CA LEU A 81 -3.30 0.01 8.44
C LEU A 81 -3.59 1.51 8.32
N ASN A 82 -3.07 2.32 9.24
CA ASN A 82 -3.22 3.78 9.17
C ASN A 82 -2.59 4.35 7.90
N LEU A 83 -1.37 3.92 7.57
CA LEU A 83 -0.68 4.34 6.34
C LEU A 83 -1.43 3.92 5.08
N MET A 84 -1.98 2.70 5.05
CA MET A 84 -2.82 2.25 3.93
C MET A 84 -4.10 3.09 3.80
N THR A 85 -4.70 3.48 4.92
CA THR A 85 -5.87 4.36 4.93
C THR A 85 -5.52 5.76 4.40
N GLU A 86 -4.37 6.31 4.81
CA GLU A 86 -3.84 7.57 4.26
C GLU A 86 -3.56 7.45 2.76
N MET A 87 -3.06 6.30 2.30
CA MET A 87 -2.82 6.04 0.88
C MET A 87 -4.12 6.05 0.07
N GLN A 88 -5.19 5.45 0.61
CA GLN A 88 -6.52 5.47 -0.01
C GLN A 88 -7.10 6.89 -0.08
N ASP A 89 -6.91 7.72 0.96
CA ASP A 89 -7.35 9.12 0.96
C ASP A 89 -6.63 9.95 -0.14
N CYS A 90 -5.37 9.61 -0.42
CA CYS A 90 -4.63 10.19 -1.53
C CYS A 90 -5.16 9.74 -2.91
N GLY A 91 -5.99 8.70 -2.99
CA GLY A 91 -6.53 8.15 -4.22
C GLY A 91 -5.57 7.18 -4.94
N PRO A 92 -5.90 6.79 -6.19
CA PRO A 92 -5.18 5.74 -6.89
C PRO A 92 -3.73 6.13 -7.19
N PRO A 93 -2.79 5.20 -7.02
CA PRO A 93 -1.42 5.40 -7.49
C PRO A 93 -1.32 5.40 -9.03
N PRO A 94 -0.25 5.97 -9.61
CA PRO A 94 -0.12 6.11 -11.05
C PRO A 94 -0.02 4.75 -11.74
N LYS A 95 -0.92 4.49 -12.70
CA LYS A 95 -1.00 3.21 -13.44
C LYS A 95 0.30 2.79 -14.14
N GLU A 96 1.18 3.75 -14.42
CA GLU A 96 2.50 3.52 -15.04
C GLU A 96 3.48 2.81 -14.11
N ILE A 97 3.34 3.01 -12.79
CA ILE A 97 4.20 2.38 -11.77
C ILE A 97 3.46 1.32 -10.95
N VAL A 98 2.13 1.36 -10.95
CA VAL A 98 1.21 0.35 -10.41
C VAL A 98 1.11 -0.79 -11.43
N GLY A 99 2.22 -1.46 -11.69
CA GLY A 99 2.21 -2.76 -12.35
C GLY A 99 2.06 -3.86 -11.30
N GLU A 100 1.13 -4.80 -11.52
CA GLU A 100 0.83 -5.99 -10.69
C GLU A 100 1.27 -5.89 -9.22
N VAL A 101 0.59 -5.04 -8.44
CA VAL A 101 0.95 -4.80 -7.02
C VAL A 101 0.61 -6.03 -6.19
N ALA A 102 1.56 -6.96 -6.06
CA ALA A 102 1.39 -8.26 -5.41
C ALA A 102 0.24 -9.12 -5.99
N PRO A 103 0.45 -10.45 -6.14
CA PRO A 103 -0.67 -11.34 -6.39
C PRO A 103 -1.66 -11.25 -5.21
N GLY A 104 -2.80 -10.59 -5.42
CA GLY A 104 -3.85 -10.40 -4.42
C GLY A 104 -3.96 -9.02 -3.78
N LEU A 105 -3.29 -7.97 -4.29
CA LEU A 105 -3.55 -6.59 -3.83
C LEU A 105 -3.71 -5.64 -5.04
N ASN A 106 -4.81 -5.82 -5.77
CA ASN A 106 -5.14 -4.93 -6.88
C ASN A 106 -5.62 -3.57 -6.36
N PHE A 107 -5.39 -2.49 -7.08
CA PHE A 107 -6.07 -1.21 -6.81
C PHE A 107 -7.12 -0.97 -7.88
N ASP A 108 -8.37 -0.73 -7.48
CA ASP A 108 -9.45 -0.43 -8.41
C ASP A 108 -9.25 0.95 -9.08
N ALA A 109 -10.11 1.28 -10.05
CA ALA A 109 -10.07 2.57 -10.73
C ALA A 109 -10.30 3.78 -9.80
N SER A 110 -10.80 3.54 -8.58
CA SER A 110 -11.02 4.54 -7.53
C SER A 110 -9.84 4.63 -6.55
N GLY A 111 -8.82 3.76 -6.69
CA GLY A 111 -7.66 3.72 -5.80
C GLY A 111 -7.84 2.90 -4.54
N ASN A 112 -8.91 2.09 -4.46
CA ASN A 112 -9.11 1.20 -3.32
C ASN A 112 -8.38 -0.13 -3.54
N PRO A 113 -7.66 -0.66 -2.54
CA PRO A 113 -7.12 -2.00 -2.59
C PRO A 113 -8.28 -3.02 -2.65
N GLN A 114 -8.38 -3.71 -3.77
CA GLN A 114 -9.12 -4.94 -3.98
C GLN A 114 -8.33 -6.11 -3.40
N PHE A 115 -8.83 -6.61 -2.27
CA PHE A 115 -8.42 -7.87 -1.69
C PHE A 115 -9.22 -9.01 -2.35
N PRO A 116 -8.58 -10.09 -2.85
CA PRO A 116 -9.28 -11.27 -3.32
C PRO A 116 -10.10 -11.83 -2.16
N GLY A 117 -11.42 -11.81 -2.32
CA GLY A 117 -12.39 -12.16 -1.26
C GLY A 117 -13.32 -11.02 -0.82
N MET A 118 -13.08 -9.77 -1.24
CA MET A 118 -14.08 -8.68 -1.10
C MET A 118 -15.19 -8.75 -2.16
N GLU A 119 -14.97 -9.50 -3.25
CA GLU A 119 -15.89 -9.60 -4.40
C GLU A 119 -17.17 -10.42 -4.14
N GLN A 120 -17.39 -10.95 -2.92
CA GLN A 120 -18.63 -11.68 -2.60
C GLN A 120 -19.66 -10.89 -1.76
N CYS A 121 -19.45 -9.60 -1.49
CA CYS A 121 -20.46 -8.76 -0.81
C CYS A 121 -21.19 -7.80 -1.76
N SER A 122 -21.56 -8.27 -2.95
CA SER A 122 -22.57 -7.61 -3.81
C SER A 122 -23.69 -8.57 -4.22
N ILE A 123 -24.16 -9.39 -3.28
CA ILE A 123 -25.47 -10.04 -3.39
C ILE A 123 -26.39 -9.43 -2.33
N MET A 124 -26.95 -8.27 -2.67
CA MET A 124 -28.38 -7.88 -2.59
C MET A 124 -28.54 -6.36 -2.60
#